data_AF-A0A8B8FL18-F1
#
_entry.id   AF-A0A8B8FL18-F1
#
_cell.length_a   1.000
_cell.length_b   1.000
_cell.length_c   1.000
_cell.angle_alpha   90.00
_cell.angle_beta   90.00
_cell.angle_gamma   90.00
#
_symmetry.space_group_name_H-M   'P 1'
#
loop_
_entity.id
_entity.type
_entity.pdbx_description
1 polymer ?
#
loop_
_entity_poly.entity_id
_entity_poly.type
_entity_poly.pdbx_seq_one_letter_code
_entity_poly.pdbx_strand_id
1 'polypeptide(L)'
;MSFIRRRSSINHAYLINNIPIPSVSHKKDLYIFLSYDLNYPSYIQSISCKAYKTLGFIKLISSDFNLTSSIKALYCSLIQSQLEYGSVLWDPHTASDSATIERVQRRFLFYAGYVLGIPHSLHDYSPVLHELNLLTLADRRLNSNFKFLQNLIGGISDAPSLLSLINFCVLPRPTRSTAPVSIPKRSTNYSQNNPIDRLMRLANNHSSILLYS
;
A
#
# COMPACT_ATOMS: atom_id res chain seq x y z
N MET A 1 14.80 -19.49 -2.93
CA MET A 1 13.45 -19.28 -2.35
C MET A 1 12.44 -19.64 -3.42
N SER A 2 11.41 -20.41 -3.09
CA SER A 2 10.35 -20.80 -4.04
C SER A 2 9.05 -20.13 -3.63
N PHE A 3 8.41 -19.39 -4.56
CA PHE A 3 7.08 -18.85 -4.35
C PHE A 3 6.05 -19.86 -4.81
N ILE A 4 5.05 -20.15 -3.97
CA ILE A 4 4.11 -21.23 -4.22
C ILE A 4 2.70 -20.73 -3.93
N ARG A 5 1.79 -20.97 -4.89
CA ARG A 5 0.34 -20.74 -4.72
C ARG A 5 -0.46 -22.03 -4.52
N ARG A 6 0.18 -23.20 -4.72
CA ARG A 6 -0.40 -24.53 -4.49
C ARG A 6 -0.30 -24.89 -3.01
N ARG A 7 -1.22 -25.73 -2.54
CA ARG A 7 -1.22 -26.21 -1.13
C ARG A 7 -0.07 -27.17 -0.83
N SER A 8 0.47 -27.86 -1.84
CA SER A 8 1.63 -28.73 -1.70
C SER A 8 2.91 -28.00 -2.10
N SER A 9 3.94 -28.07 -1.23
CA SER A 9 5.24 -27.49 -1.51
C SER A 9 6.05 -28.40 -2.43
N ILE A 10 6.71 -27.83 -3.43
CA ILE A 10 7.73 -28.53 -4.21
C ILE A 10 9.04 -28.41 -3.44
N ASN A 11 9.38 -29.46 -2.71
CA ASN A 11 10.63 -29.53 -1.96
C ASN A 11 11.74 -30.01 -2.90
N HIS A 12 12.45 -29.06 -3.49
CA HIS A 12 13.62 -29.34 -4.33
C HIS A 12 14.87 -28.71 -3.70
N ALA A 13 15.90 -29.54 -3.51
CA ALA A 13 17.19 -29.08 -3.00
C ALA A 13 18.04 -28.57 -4.16
N TYR A 14 18.18 -27.25 -4.26
CA TYR A 14 19.04 -26.63 -5.26
C TYR A 14 20.51 -26.69 -4.80
N LEU A 15 21.40 -27.01 -5.74
CA LEU A 15 22.85 -27.13 -5.51
C LEU A 15 23.58 -26.09 -6.38
N ILE A 16 24.54 -25.36 -5.80
CA ILE A 16 25.52 -24.56 -6.55
C ILE A 16 26.89 -25.15 -6.24
N ASN A 17 27.63 -25.56 -7.27
CA ASN A 17 28.93 -26.22 -7.11
C ASN A 17 28.87 -27.41 -6.12
N ASN A 18 27.82 -28.22 -6.20
CA ASN A 18 27.51 -29.34 -5.28
C ASN A 18 27.25 -28.94 -3.80
N ILE A 19 27.07 -27.66 -3.50
CA ILE A 19 26.73 -27.17 -2.16
C ILE A 19 25.23 -26.88 -2.10
N PRO A 20 24.49 -27.44 -1.13
CA PRO A 20 23.05 -27.22 -1.01
C PRO A 20 22.76 -25.77 -0.59
N ILE A 21 21.84 -25.13 -1.30
CA ILE A 21 21.38 -23.79 -0.96
C ILE A 21 20.26 -23.92 0.10
N PRO A 22 20.36 -23.21 1.23
CA PRO A 22 19.30 -23.24 2.24
C PRO A 22 18.00 -22.63 1.70
N SER A 23 16.89 -23.33 1.91
CA SER A 23 15.56 -22.79 1.66
C SER A 23 15.19 -21.78 2.73
N VAL A 24 14.79 -20.57 2.32
CA VAL A 24 14.32 -19.51 3.21
C VAL A 24 12.82 -19.29 3.03
N SER A 25 12.11 -19.04 4.13
CA SER A 25 10.66 -18.76 4.15
C SER A 25 10.32 -17.33 3.74
N HIS A 26 11.23 -16.40 4.01
CA HIS A 26 11.10 -14.99 3.66
C HIS A 26 12.39 -14.48 3.03
N LYS A 27 12.27 -13.58 2.05
CA LYS A 27 13.39 -12.84 1.46
C LYS A 27 13.06 -11.35 1.49
N LYS A 28 14.00 -10.56 2.00
CA LYS A 28 13.94 -9.11 1.88
C LYS A 28 14.50 -8.70 0.53
N ASP A 29 13.74 -7.93 -0.24
CA ASP A 29 14.19 -7.30 -1.47
C ASP A 29 13.63 -5.88 -1.54
N LEU A 30 14.48 -4.92 -1.91
CA LEU A 30 14.14 -3.48 -1.92
C LEU A 30 13.35 -3.03 -0.67
N TYR A 31 13.75 -3.47 0.52
CA TYR A 31 13.06 -3.18 1.79
C TYR A 31 11.67 -3.78 1.99
N ILE A 32 11.19 -4.62 1.08
CA ILE A 32 9.93 -5.37 1.20
C ILE A 32 10.23 -6.83 1.55
N PHE A 33 9.47 -7.40 2.49
CA PHE A 33 9.56 -8.83 2.79
C PHE A 33 8.61 -9.60 1.87
N LEU A 34 9.19 -10.45 1.04
CA LEU A 34 8.46 -11.43 0.25
C LEU A 34 8.42 -12.72 1.03
N SER A 35 7.22 -13.23 1.28
CA SER A 35 6.97 -14.54 1.88
C SER A 35 6.75 -15.59 0.78
N TYR A 36 6.91 -16.88 1.08
CA TYR A 36 6.72 -17.95 0.09
C TYR A 36 5.31 -17.98 -0.53
N ASP A 37 4.31 -17.51 0.21
CA ASP A 37 2.90 -17.38 -0.18
C ASP A 37 2.55 -15.99 -0.76
N LEU A 38 3.54 -15.08 -0.82
CA LEU A 38 3.39 -13.70 -1.27
C LEU A 38 2.28 -12.93 -0.52
N ASN A 39 2.07 -13.27 0.76
CA ASN A 39 1.24 -12.50 1.67
C ASN A 39 2.08 -11.48 2.45
N TYR A 40 1.44 -10.35 2.77
CA TYR A 40 2.05 -9.21 3.44
C TYR A 40 1.67 -8.95 4.92
N PRO A 41 0.84 -9.73 5.65
CA PRO A 41 0.53 -9.41 7.04
C PRO A 41 1.77 -9.28 7.95
N SER A 42 2.74 -10.18 7.81
CA SER A 42 4.01 -10.11 8.55
C SER A 42 4.82 -8.87 8.19
N TYR A 43 4.83 -8.51 6.90
CA TYR A 43 5.45 -7.29 6.41
C TYR A 43 4.77 -6.04 6.99
N ILE A 44 3.43 -5.95 6.90
CA ILE A 44 2.61 -4.86 7.43
C ILE A 44 2.84 -4.69 8.94
N GLN A 45 2.87 -5.78 9.69
CA GLN A 45 3.19 -5.75 11.10
C GLN A 45 4.60 -5.20 11.35
N SER A 46 5.59 -5.64 10.56
CA SER A 46 6.98 -5.20 10.71
C SER A 46 7.16 -3.69 10.43
N ILE A 47 6.54 -3.16 9.36
CA ILE A 47 6.60 -1.73 9.03
C ILE A 47 5.82 -0.89 10.05
N SER A 48 4.70 -1.41 10.56
CA SER A 48 3.90 -0.73 11.60
C SER A 48 4.69 -0.64 12.90
N CYS A 49 5.35 -1.73 13.32
CA CYS A 49 6.24 -1.73 14.48
C CYS A 49 7.39 -0.74 14.32
N LYS A 50 8.01 -0.66 13.13
CA LYS A 50 9.06 0.31 12.82
C LYS A 50 8.52 1.74 12.92
N ALA A 51 7.36 2.00 12.34
CA ALA A 51 6.72 3.31 12.37
C ALA A 51 6.33 3.73 13.80
N TYR A 52 5.89 2.82 14.67
CA TYR A 52 5.66 3.11 16.08
C TYR A 52 6.94 3.48 16.84
N LYS A 53 8.06 2.81 16.56
CA LYS A 53 9.36 3.19 17.14
C LYS A 53 9.76 4.58 16.70
N THR A 54 9.63 4.88 15.41
CA THR A 54 9.87 6.22 14.86
C THR A 54 8.93 7.27 15.44
N LEU A 55 7.67 6.92 15.69
CA LEU A 55 6.72 7.80 16.38
C LEU A 55 7.15 8.09 17.81
N GLY A 56 7.62 7.08 18.55
CA GLY A 56 8.19 7.29 19.89
C GLY A 56 9.38 8.24 19.88
N PHE A 57 10.27 8.09 18.89
CA PHE A 57 11.38 9.00 18.68
C PHE A 57 10.91 10.43 18.36
N ILE A 58 9.94 10.59 17.45
CA ILE A 58 9.36 11.90 17.14
C ILE A 58 8.80 12.55 18.40
N LYS A 59 8.01 11.82 19.21
CA LYS A 59 7.44 12.35 20.45
C LYS A 59 8.48 12.87 21.44
N LEU A 60 9.63 12.18 21.51
CA LEU A 60 10.73 12.57 22.38
C LEU A 60 11.40 13.85 21.90
N ILE A 61 11.65 13.99 20.60
CA ILE A 61 12.34 15.16 20.07
C ILE A 61 11.38 16.35 19.89
N SER A 62 10.11 16.12 19.61
CA SER A 62 9.14 17.17 19.29
C SER A 62 8.30 17.63 20.50
N SER A 63 8.63 17.20 21.72
CA SER A 63 7.88 17.58 22.93
C SER A 63 7.84 19.08 23.17
N ASP A 64 8.91 19.77 22.80
CA ASP A 64 9.10 21.20 23.07
C ASP A 64 8.74 22.07 21.84
N PHE A 65 8.30 21.42 20.75
CA PHE A 65 7.99 22.08 19.49
C PHE A 65 6.48 22.27 19.34
N ASN A 66 6.05 23.54 19.26
CA ASN A 66 4.63 23.88 19.07
C ASN A 66 4.29 24.30 17.61
N LEU A 67 5.16 23.97 16.65
CA LEU A 67 4.97 24.35 15.25
C LEU A 67 4.32 23.22 14.46
N THR A 68 3.11 23.48 13.97
CA THR A 68 2.32 22.58 13.12
C THR A 68 3.11 22.06 11.92
N SER A 69 3.85 22.94 11.25
CA SER A 69 4.66 22.61 10.07
C SER A 69 5.79 21.62 10.38
N SER A 70 6.49 21.79 11.50
CA SER A 70 7.59 20.93 11.93
C SER A 70 7.10 19.53 12.30
N ILE A 71 6.03 19.44 13.09
CA ILE A 71 5.43 18.15 13.49
C ILE A 71 4.92 17.40 12.24
N LYS A 72 4.24 18.10 11.33
CA LYS A 72 3.81 17.54 10.05
C LYS A 72 5.01 17.03 9.24
N ALA A 73 6.06 17.83 9.10
CA ALA A 73 7.23 17.48 8.31
C ALA A 73 7.93 16.22 8.84
N LEU A 74 8.08 16.10 10.17
CA LEU A 74 8.63 14.92 10.82
C LEU A 74 7.80 13.66 10.54
N TYR A 75 6.47 13.76 10.64
CA TYR A 75 5.58 12.65 10.30
C TYR A 75 5.68 12.25 8.84
N CYS A 76 5.59 13.22 7.92
CA CYS A 76 5.60 12.95 6.49
C CYS A 76 6.92 12.31 6.04
N SER A 77 8.05 12.83 6.54
CA SER A 77 9.39 12.39 6.13
C SER A 77 9.81 11.06 6.75
N LEU A 78 9.42 10.78 8.01
CA LEU A 78 9.95 9.62 8.74
C LEU A 78 8.97 8.47 8.90
N ILE A 79 7.68 8.74 9.08
CA ILE A 79 6.66 7.69 9.29
C ILE A 79 5.96 7.38 7.98
N GLN A 80 5.42 8.42 7.35
CA GLN A 80 4.55 8.27 6.20
C GLN A 80 5.30 7.72 4.99
N SER A 81 6.51 8.23 4.72
CA SER A 81 7.40 7.70 3.67
C SER A 81 7.65 6.19 3.82
N GLN A 82 7.80 5.70 5.07
CA GLN A 82 8.01 4.29 5.36
C GLN A 82 6.75 3.45 5.14
N LEU A 83 5.58 3.99 5.50
CA LEU A 83 4.29 3.32 5.34
C LEU A 83 3.74 3.39 3.91
N GLU A 84 4.22 4.29 3.06
CA GLU A 84 3.76 4.41 1.67
C GLU A 84 4.64 3.67 0.67
N TYR A 85 5.89 3.38 1.06
CA TYR A 85 6.86 2.71 0.20
C TYR A 85 6.34 1.36 -0.30
N GLY A 86 6.23 1.21 -1.62
CA GLY A 86 5.76 -0.02 -2.25
C GLY A 86 4.28 -0.35 -2.02
N SER A 87 3.47 0.60 -1.52
CA SER A 87 2.05 0.36 -1.18
C SER A 87 1.22 -0.22 -2.32
N VAL A 88 1.50 0.13 -3.58
CA VAL A 88 0.84 -0.46 -4.76
C VAL A 88 0.97 -1.99 -4.80
N LEU A 89 2.08 -2.55 -4.28
CA LEU A 89 2.33 -3.98 -4.24
C LEU A 89 1.60 -4.66 -3.07
N TRP A 90 1.76 -4.13 -1.86
CA TRP A 90 1.34 -4.82 -0.63
C TRP A 90 0.04 -4.31 -0.01
N ASP A 91 -0.59 -3.27 -0.57
CA ASP A 91 -1.77 -2.61 0.02
C ASP A 91 -2.80 -3.66 0.49
N PRO A 92 -3.18 -3.62 1.78
CA PRO A 92 -3.97 -4.69 2.39
C PRO A 92 -5.40 -4.72 1.84
N HIS A 93 -5.92 -5.93 1.68
CA HIS A 93 -7.34 -6.13 1.35
C HIS A 93 -8.18 -6.55 2.56
N THR A 94 -7.54 -6.87 3.69
CA THR A 94 -8.21 -7.22 4.93
C THR A 94 -8.41 -5.98 5.80
N ALA A 95 -9.54 -5.92 6.51
CA ALA A 95 -9.83 -4.82 7.43
C ALA A 95 -8.84 -4.78 8.61
N SER A 96 -8.35 -5.95 9.07
CA SER A 96 -7.38 -6.06 10.16
C SER A 96 -6.04 -5.41 9.81
N ASP A 97 -5.51 -5.72 8.63
CA ASP A 97 -4.19 -5.23 8.23
C ASP A 97 -4.27 -3.74 7.87
N SER A 98 -5.36 -3.33 7.22
CA SER A 98 -5.68 -1.92 6.97
C SER A 98 -5.75 -1.13 8.28
N ALA A 99 -6.51 -1.63 9.27
CA ALA A 99 -6.62 -0.99 10.58
C ALA A 99 -5.28 -0.91 11.32
N THR A 100 -4.39 -1.89 11.13
CA THR A 100 -3.06 -1.90 11.76
C THR A 100 -2.23 -0.71 11.29
N ILE A 101 -2.28 -0.40 10.00
CA ILE A 101 -1.61 0.77 9.40
C ILE A 101 -2.28 2.07 9.86
N GLU A 102 -3.62 2.15 9.79
CA GLU A 102 -4.36 3.36 10.19
C GLU A 102 -4.16 3.71 11.68
N ARG A 103 -3.98 2.72 12.55
CA ARG A 103 -3.68 2.94 13.98
C ARG A 103 -2.39 3.73 14.19
N VAL A 104 -1.38 3.57 13.33
CA VAL A 104 -0.14 4.35 13.41
C VAL A 104 -0.44 5.83 13.19
N GLN A 105 -1.17 6.17 12.13
CA GLN A 105 -1.57 7.55 11.85
C GLN A 105 -2.45 8.11 12.96
N ARG A 106 -3.46 7.35 13.45
CA ARG A 106 -4.32 7.79 14.56
C ARG A 106 -3.52 8.09 15.82
N ARG A 107 -2.52 7.27 16.15
CA ARG A 107 -1.65 7.48 17.32
C ARG A 107 -0.77 8.73 17.17
N PHE A 108 -0.37 9.06 15.95
CA PHE A 108 0.30 10.31 15.63
C PHE A 108 -0.66 11.51 15.74
N LEU A 109 -1.85 11.44 15.15
CA LEU A 109 -2.85 12.52 15.20
C LEU A 109 -3.27 12.84 16.64
N PHE A 110 -3.45 11.82 17.49
CA PHE A 110 -3.68 12.03 18.92
C PHE A 110 -2.58 12.85 19.58
N TYR A 111 -1.31 12.52 19.28
CA TYR A 111 -0.17 13.26 19.81
C TYR A 111 -0.08 14.68 19.26
N ALA A 112 -0.26 14.86 17.96
CA ALA A 112 -0.22 16.17 17.32
C ALA A 112 -1.35 17.08 17.85
N GLY A 113 -2.56 16.54 18.02
CA GLY A 113 -3.68 17.27 18.61
C GLY A 113 -3.39 17.71 20.04
N TYR A 114 -2.72 16.87 20.83
CA TYR A 114 -2.28 17.23 22.19
C TYR A 114 -1.23 18.35 22.20
N VAL A 115 -0.15 18.21 21.43
CA VAL A 115 0.95 19.19 21.42
C VAL A 115 0.53 20.53 20.81
N LEU A 116 -0.31 20.51 19.78
CA LEU A 116 -0.79 21.71 19.10
C LEU A 116 -2.03 22.33 19.75
N GLY A 117 -2.58 21.72 20.81
CA GLY A 117 -3.78 22.20 21.49
C GLY A 117 -5.04 22.19 20.61
N ILE A 118 -5.13 21.30 19.62
CA ILE A 118 -6.27 21.23 18.69
C ILE A 118 -7.42 20.47 19.38
N PRO A 119 -8.56 21.13 19.64
CA PRO A 119 -9.70 20.48 20.27
C PRO A 119 -10.30 19.45 19.30
N HIS A 120 -10.49 18.23 19.79
CA HIS A 120 -11.12 17.16 19.03
C HIS A 120 -11.81 16.18 19.99
N SER A 121 -12.87 15.52 19.52
CA SER A 121 -13.57 14.53 20.34
C SER A 121 -12.78 13.22 20.41
N LEU A 122 -13.06 12.40 21.42
CA LEU A 122 -12.42 11.09 21.54
C LEU A 122 -12.71 10.26 20.29
N HIS A 123 -11.65 9.82 19.62
CA HIS A 123 -11.67 9.00 18.40
C HIS A 123 -12.09 9.71 17.10
N ASP A 124 -12.43 11.00 17.13
CA ASP A 124 -12.58 11.81 15.91
C ASP A 124 -11.34 12.67 15.70
N TYR A 125 -10.46 12.21 14.81
CA TYR A 125 -9.21 12.91 14.48
C TYR A 125 -9.32 13.76 13.20
N SER A 126 -10.53 13.89 12.64
CA SER A 126 -10.78 14.69 11.44
C SER A 126 -10.32 16.15 11.57
N PRO A 127 -10.56 16.85 12.71
CA PRO A 127 -10.08 18.22 12.88
C PRO A 127 -8.55 18.33 12.83
N VAL A 128 -7.84 17.42 13.51
CA VAL A 128 -6.37 17.41 13.54
C VAL A 128 -5.80 17.10 12.15
N LEU A 129 -6.44 16.19 11.41
CA LEU A 129 -6.06 15.84 10.05
C LEU A 129 -6.23 17.02 9.09
N HIS A 130 -7.31 17.80 9.25
CA HIS A 130 -7.56 19.02 8.49
C HIS A 130 -6.55 20.13 8.80
N GLU A 131 -6.32 20.42 10.10
CA GLU A 131 -5.32 21.41 10.54
C GLU A 131 -3.91 21.09 10.01
N LEU A 132 -3.52 19.81 10.06
CA LEU A 132 -2.24 19.36 9.51
C LEU A 132 -2.24 19.25 7.98
N ASN A 133 -3.37 19.46 7.30
CA ASN A 133 -3.52 19.24 5.85
C ASN A 133 -2.95 17.86 5.43
N LEU A 134 -3.38 16.81 6.13
CA LEU A 134 -3.03 15.42 5.85
C LEU A 134 -4.24 14.71 5.22
N LEU A 135 -3.97 13.62 4.52
CA LEU A 135 -4.99 12.67 4.07
C LEU A 135 -4.88 11.39 4.91
N THR A 136 -5.93 10.58 4.94
CA THR A 136 -5.83 9.26 5.57
C THR A 136 -4.82 8.39 4.83
N LEU A 137 -4.15 7.46 5.51
CA LEU A 137 -3.23 6.56 4.83
C LEU A 137 -3.97 5.69 3.80
N ALA A 138 -5.25 5.39 4.00
CA ALA A 138 -6.10 4.71 3.02
C ALA A 138 -6.23 5.52 1.72
N ASP A 139 -6.61 6.80 1.81
CA ASP A 139 -6.75 7.67 0.63
C ASP A 139 -5.41 7.82 -0.11
N ARG A 140 -4.31 7.82 0.62
CA ARG A 140 -2.98 7.93 0.03
C ARG A 140 -2.51 6.66 -0.66
N ARG A 141 -2.84 5.48 -0.12
CA ARG A 141 -2.65 4.21 -0.83
C ARG A 141 -3.50 4.17 -2.09
N LEU A 142 -4.75 4.65 -2.05
CA LEU A 142 -5.59 4.80 -3.24
C LEU A 142 -4.93 5.71 -4.28
N ASN A 143 -4.49 6.91 -3.89
CA ASN A 143 -3.79 7.84 -4.78
C ASN A 143 -2.51 7.24 -5.39
N SER A 144 -1.77 6.45 -4.62
CA SER A 144 -0.56 5.76 -5.11
C SER A 144 -0.91 4.69 -6.14
N ASN A 145 -1.98 3.92 -5.93
CA ASN A 145 -2.50 2.97 -6.91
C ASN A 145 -2.95 3.70 -8.20
N PHE A 146 -3.68 4.81 -8.08
CA PHE A 146 -4.11 5.60 -9.23
C PHE A 146 -2.94 6.17 -10.03
N LYS A 147 -1.98 6.81 -9.35
CA LYS A 147 -0.80 7.38 -9.99
C LYS A 147 0.01 6.30 -10.71
N PHE A 148 0.16 5.13 -10.10
CA PHE A 148 0.84 4.00 -10.74
C PHE A 148 0.11 3.55 -12.00
N LEU A 149 -1.22 3.40 -11.95
CA LEU A 149 -2.03 3.03 -13.11
C LEU A 149 -1.93 4.05 -14.23
N GLN A 150 -2.06 5.34 -13.93
CA GLN A 150 -1.94 6.43 -14.91
C GLN A 150 -0.57 6.43 -15.58
N ASN A 151 0.50 6.28 -14.80
CA ASN A 151 1.86 6.22 -15.34
C ASN A 151 2.08 4.98 -16.21
N LEU A 152 1.47 3.85 -15.85
CA LEU A 152 1.57 2.60 -16.62
C LEU A 152 0.84 2.70 -17.97
N ILE A 153 -0.34 3.31 -17.99
CA ILE A 153 -1.16 3.45 -19.21
C ILE A 153 -0.64 4.59 -20.09
N GLY A 154 -0.24 5.71 -19.49
CA GLY A 154 0.34 6.86 -20.20
C GLY A 154 1.77 6.65 -20.68
N GLY A 155 2.35 5.46 -20.49
CA GLY A 155 3.70 5.13 -20.97
C GLY A 155 4.84 5.83 -20.25
N ILE A 156 4.58 6.47 -19.09
CA ILE A 156 5.63 7.07 -18.24
C ILE A 156 6.49 5.97 -17.62
N SER A 157 5.87 4.83 -17.26
CA SER A 157 6.55 3.65 -16.76
C SER A 157 6.73 2.62 -17.89
N ASP A 158 7.96 2.34 -18.29
CA ASP A 158 8.26 1.33 -19.30
C ASP A 158 8.17 -0.09 -18.71
N ALA A 159 6.97 -0.67 -18.75
CA ALA A 159 6.67 -2.00 -18.24
C ALA A 159 5.64 -2.73 -19.12
N PRO A 160 6.00 -3.11 -20.37
CA PRO A 160 5.06 -3.71 -21.33
C PRO A 160 4.47 -5.04 -20.83
N SER A 161 5.25 -5.81 -20.06
CA SER A 161 4.78 -7.05 -19.45
C SER A 161 3.66 -6.79 -18.43
N LEU A 162 3.71 -5.71 -17.66
CA LEU A 162 2.63 -5.33 -16.73
C LEU A 162 1.44 -4.75 -17.47
N LEU A 163 1.67 -3.90 -18.47
CA LEU A 163 0.61 -3.30 -19.29
C LEU A 163 -0.20 -4.37 -20.02
N SER A 164 0.45 -5.43 -20.52
CA SER A 164 -0.22 -6.56 -21.19
C SER A 164 -1.18 -7.34 -20.28
N LEU A 165 -1.09 -7.18 -18.96
CA LEU A 165 -2.01 -7.81 -18.00
C LEU A 165 -3.30 -7.01 -17.80
N ILE A 166 -3.37 -5.78 -18.31
CA ILE A 166 -4.56 -4.92 -18.24
C ILE A 166 -5.46 -5.24 -19.43
N ASN A 167 -6.67 -5.75 -19.17
CA ASN A 167 -7.60 -6.17 -20.22
C ASN A 167 -8.51 -5.03 -20.66
N PHE A 168 -8.03 -4.14 -21.52
CA PHE A 168 -8.83 -3.03 -22.02
C PHE A 168 -10.09 -3.50 -22.78
N CYS A 169 -11.23 -2.89 -22.45
CA CYS A 169 -12.49 -3.12 -23.14
C CYS A 169 -12.67 -2.06 -24.24
N VAL A 170 -12.32 -2.41 -25.48
CA VAL A 170 -12.64 -1.58 -26.64
C VAL A 170 -14.00 -2.01 -27.17
N LEU A 171 -15.07 -1.35 -26.71
CA LEU A 171 -16.42 -1.67 -27.14
C LEU A 171 -16.65 -1.13 -28.56
N PRO A 172 -17.02 -1.98 -29.54
CA PRO A 172 -17.31 -1.53 -30.90
C PRO A 172 -18.62 -0.75 -31.01
N ARG A 173 -19.47 -0.80 -29.97
CA ARG A 173 -20.75 -0.08 -29.88
C ARG A 173 -20.95 0.47 -28.47
N PRO A 174 -21.54 1.66 -28.31
CA PRO A 174 -21.86 2.18 -27.00
C PRO A 174 -22.91 1.28 -26.33
N THR A 175 -22.55 0.69 -25.19
CA THR A 175 -23.49 -0.06 -24.34
C THR A 175 -23.75 0.68 -23.05
N ARG A 176 -24.81 0.30 -22.31
CA ARG A 176 -25.11 0.89 -21.00
C ARG A 176 -23.99 0.66 -19.96
N SER A 177 -23.12 -0.33 -20.20
CA SER A 177 -21.92 -0.57 -19.38
C SER A 177 -20.70 0.03 -20.09
N THR A 178 -20.14 1.09 -19.53
CA THR A 178 -18.95 1.77 -20.06
C THR A 178 -17.71 1.41 -19.25
N ALA A 179 -17.64 0.19 -18.70
CA ALA A 179 -16.49 -0.24 -17.91
C ALA A 179 -15.26 -0.36 -18.83
N PRO A 180 -14.21 0.44 -18.61
CA PRO A 180 -13.11 0.55 -19.56
C PRO A 180 -12.14 -0.65 -19.51
N VAL A 181 -12.16 -1.44 -18.45
CA VAL A 181 -11.29 -2.62 -18.28
C VAL A 181 -12.09 -3.83 -17.82
N SER A 182 -11.78 -5.01 -18.36
CA SER A 182 -12.38 -6.28 -17.94
C SER A 182 -11.58 -6.94 -16.81
N ILE A 183 -12.28 -7.28 -15.74
CA ILE A 183 -11.67 -7.93 -14.58
C ILE A 183 -11.86 -9.45 -14.72
N PRO A 184 -10.77 -10.25 -14.75
CA PRO A 184 -10.89 -11.69 -14.82
C PRO A 184 -11.54 -12.25 -13.56
N LYS A 185 -12.40 -13.27 -13.70
CA LYS A 185 -12.96 -13.97 -12.55
C LYS A 185 -11.85 -14.78 -11.87
N ARG A 186 -11.70 -14.61 -10.56
CA ARG A 186 -10.72 -15.34 -9.75
C ARG A 186 -11.44 -16.23 -8.74
N SER A 187 -10.88 -17.40 -8.46
CA SER A 187 -11.44 -18.40 -7.55
C SER A 187 -11.08 -18.20 -6.07
N THR A 188 -10.14 -17.30 -5.77
CA THR A 188 -9.63 -17.08 -4.41
C THR A 188 -9.57 -15.59 -4.09
N ASN A 189 -9.84 -15.23 -2.83
CA ASN A 189 -9.73 -13.86 -2.33
C ASN A 189 -8.33 -13.27 -2.56
N TYR A 190 -7.29 -14.09 -2.38
CA TYR A 190 -5.91 -13.70 -2.68
C TYR A 190 -5.74 -13.26 -4.14
N SER A 191 -6.17 -14.10 -5.09
CA SER A 191 -6.03 -13.79 -6.51
C SER A 191 -6.91 -12.62 -6.92
N GLN A 192 -8.11 -12.49 -6.36
CA GLN A 192 -8.98 -11.34 -6.61
C GLN A 192 -8.33 -10.04 -6.16
N ASN A 193 -7.59 -10.04 -5.04
CA ASN A 193 -6.92 -8.86 -4.49
C ASN A 193 -5.46 -8.72 -4.91
N ASN A 194 -5.05 -9.39 -5.99
CA ASN A 194 -3.75 -9.13 -6.57
C ASN A 194 -3.65 -7.66 -7.06
N PRO A 195 -2.44 -7.07 -7.14
CA PRO A 195 -2.27 -5.67 -7.49
C PRO A 195 -2.92 -5.28 -8.82
N ILE A 196 -2.79 -6.10 -9.87
CA ILE A 196 -3.33 -5.79 -11.20
C ILE A 196 -4.87 -5.82 -11.18
N ASP A 197 -5.48 -6.87 -10.63
CA ASP A 197 -6.95 -6.95 -10.54
C ASP A 197 -7.53 -5.84 -9.66
N ARG A 198 -6.82 -5.41 -8.61
CA ARG A 198 -7.19 -4.25 -7.81
C ARG A 198 -7.13 -2.97 -8.64
N LEU A 199 -6.04 -2.73 -9.36
CA LEU A 199 -5.89 -1.54 -10.20
C LEU A 199 -6.99 -1.47 -11.28
N MET A 200 -7.34 -2.61 -11.90
CA MET A 200 -8.45 -2.67 -12.86
C MET A 200 -9.81 -2.35 -12.22
N ARG A 201 -10.06 -2.78 -10.98
CA ARG A 201 -11.25 -2.37 -10.22
C ARG A 201 -11.29 -0.87 -9.95
N LEU A 202 -10.15 -0.31 -9.54
CA LEU A 202 -10.02 1.13 -9.30
C LEU A 202 -10.28 1.92 -10.59
N ALA A 203 -9.77 1.44 -11.74
CA ALA A 203 -10.03 2.04 -13.04
C ALA A 203 -11.53 2.09 -13.39
N ASN A 204 -12.24 0.98 -13.16
CA ASN A 204 -13.67 0.90 -13.47
C ASN A 204 -14.54 1.77 -12.56
N ASN A 205 -14.15 1.92 -11.28
CA ASN A 205 -14.87 2.77 -10.34
C ASN A 205 -14.65 4.27 -10.62
N HIS A 206 -13.54 4.62 -11.28
CA HIS A 206 -13.16 6.00 -11.59
C HIS A 206 -12.92 6.15 -13.09
N SER A 207 -14.00 6.01 -13.87
CA SER A 207 -14.00 5.99 -15.35
C SER A 207 -13.41 7.25 -15.99
N SER A 208 -13.34 8.38 -15.28
CA SER A 208 -12.68 9.60 -15.75
C SER A 208 -11.17 9.45 -15.96
N ILE A 209 -10.53 8.44 -15.37
CA ILE A 209 -9.07 8.29 -15.37
C ILE A 209 -8.51 7.86 -16.74
N LEU A 210 -9.31 7.18 -17.56
CA LEU A 210 -8.89 6.70 -18.88
C LEU A 210 -9.24 7.65 -20.03
N LEU A 211 -9.94 8.75 -19.73
CA LEU A 211 -10.39 9.72 -20.73
C LEU A 211 -9.48 10.96 -20.84
N TYR A 212 -8.45 11.06 -20.00
CA TYR A 212 -7.51 12.19 -19.96
C TYR A 212 -6.04 11.79 -20.15
N SER A 213 -5.79 10.68 -20.86
CA SER A 213 -4.45 10.34 -21.38
C SER A 213 -4.30 10.81 -22.81
#